data_AF-A0A150VC48-F1
#
_entry.id   AF-A0A150VC48-F1
#
_cell.length_a   1.000
_cell.length_b   1.000
_cell.length_c   1.000
_cell.angle_alpha   90.00
_cell.angle_beta   90.00
_cell.angle_gamma   90.00
#
_symmetry.space_group_name_H-M   'P 1'
#
loop_
_entity.id
_entity.type
_entity.pdbx_description
1 polymer ?
#
loop_
_entity_poly.entity_id
_entity_poly.type
_entity_poly.pdbx_seq_one_letter_code
_entity_poly.pdbx_strand_id
1 'polypeptide(L)'
;MANHLQDSASLIKKIEEIRDEFVNRFSSLVNLAKIDSDNIDRNCSAIVQYQMQTETAHLIRAGEDVQILVRQLQEMWLFGQLNTIGESEAHHQADENAEKVSQLLEKFTDTCQPL
;
A
#
# COMPACT_ATOMS: atom_id res chain seq x y z
N MET A 1 11.64 -4.34 -15.04
CA MET A 1 10.90 -5.33 -14.20
C MET A 1 11.44 -5.44 -12.77
N ALA A 2 11.94 -4.36 -12.14
CA ALA A 2 12.59 -4.46 -10.81
C ALA A 2 11.79 -3.82 -9.64
N ASN A 3 10.69 -3.12 -9.89
CA ASN A 3 10.05 -2.28 -8.85
C ASN A 3 8.96 -3.00 -8.02
N HIS A 4 8.39 -4.12 -8.49
CA HIS A 4 7.25 -4.77 -7.81
C HIS A 4 7.65 -5.54 -6.53
N LEU A 5 8.80 -6.20 -6.52
CA LEU A 5 9.27 -6.98 -5.37
C LEU A 5 9.61 -6.09 -4.16
N GLN A 6 9.91 -4.81 -4.39
CA GLN A 6 10.18 -3.83 -3.35
C GLN A 6 8.90 -3.32 -2.68
N ASP A 7 7.77 -3.30 -3.40
CA ASP A 7 6.47 -2.89 -2.85
C ASP A 7 5.89 -3.93 -1.88
N SER A 8 5.92 -5.23 -2.20
CA SER A 8 5.36 -6.24 -1.29
C SER A 8 6.15 -6.37 0.01
N ALA A 9 7.48 -6.36 -0.07
CA ALA A 9 8.35 -6.42 1.10
C ALA A 9 8.21 -5.17 2.00
N SER A 10 8.08 -3.99 1.40
CA SER A 10 7.89 -2.74 2.17
C SER A 10 6.51 -2.66 2.83
N LEU A 11 5.46 -3.18 2.18
CA LEU A 11 4.13 -3.30 2.77
C LEU A 11 4.10 -4.26 3.96
N ILE A 12 4.74 -5.42 3.83
CA ILE A 12 4.88 -6.39 4.94
C ILE A 12 5.59 -5.73 6.11
N LYS A 13 6.71 -5.05 5.85
CA LYS A 13 7.43 -4.30 6.90
C LYS A 13 6.54 -3.27 7.58
N LYS A 14 5.74 -2.51 6.83
CA LYS A 14 4.81 -1.52 7.38
C LYS A 14 3.70 -2.18 8.22
N ILE A 15 3.21 -3.35 7.82
CA ILE A 15 2.26 -4.14 8.62
C ILE A 15 2.89 -4.54 9.96
N GLU A 16 4.13 -5.03 9.93
CA GLU A 16 4.85 -5.44 11.14
C GLU A 16 5.09 -4.26 12.08
N GLU A 17 5.53 -3.11 11.55
CA GLU A 17 5.74 -1.88 12.32
C GLU A 17 4.45 -1.41 13.01
N ILE A 18 3.33 -1.37 12.29
CA ILE A 18 2.03 -0.95 12.84
C ILE A 18 1.53 -1.94 13.89
N ARG A 19 1.67 -3.25 13.63
CA ARG A 19 1.32 -4.31 14.59
C ARG A 19 2.12 -4.15 15.89
N ASP A 20 3.42 -4.00 15.77
CA ASP A 20 4.32 -3.92 16.92
C ASP A 20 4.05 -2.66 17.72
N GLU A 21 3.85 -1.51 17.06
CA GLU A 21 3.43 -0.27 17.72
C GLU A 21 2.13 -0.45 18.50
N PHE A 22 1.09 -1.03 17.88
CA PHE A 22 -0.20 -1.24 18.53
C PHE A 22 -0.09 -2.12 19.79
N VAL A 23 0.62 -3.25 19.68
CA VAL A 23 0.83 -4.18 20.79
C VAL A 23 1.66 -3.55 21.91
N ASN A 24 2.70 -2.79 21.56
CA ASN A 24 3.56 -2.11 22.52
C ASN A 24 2.78 -1.02 23.29
N ARG A 25 1.97 -0.20 22.61
CA ARG A 25 1.14 0.82 23.26
C ARG A 25 0.11 0.21 24.21
N PHE A 26 -0.54 -0.86 23.78
CA PHE A 26 -1.49 -1.58 24.64
C PHE A 26 -0.80 -2.21 25.86
N SER A 27 0.36 -2.85 25.67
CA SER A 27 1.13 -3.40 26.79
C SER A 27 1.59 -2.32 27.78
N SER A 28 2.02 -1.15 27.28
CA SER A 28 2.36 0.01 28.11
C SER A 28 1.17 0.46 28.95
N LEU A 29 -0.04 0.54 28.37
CA LEU A 29 -1.27 0.85 29.11
C LEU A 29 -1.57 -0.17 30.20
N VAL A 30 -1.46 -1.47 29.89
CA VAL A 30 -1.67 -2.54 30.88
C VAL A 30 -0.65 -2.46 32.02
N ASN A 31 0.59 -2.09 31.73
CA ASN A 31 1.62 -1.90 32.75
C ASN A 31 1.38 -0.64 33.59
N LEU A 32 0.95 0.46 32.99
CA LEU A 32 0.56 1.68 33.72
C LEU A 32 -0.66 1.46 34.61
N ALA A 33 -1.59 0.58 34.21
CA ALA A 33 -2.76 0.24 35.00
C ALA A 33 -2.44 -0.63 36.24
N LYS A 34 -1.28 -1.29 36.27
CA LYS A 34 -0.76 -1.99 37.46
C LYS A 34 -0.21 -0.94 38.44
N ILE A 35 -1.10 -0.17 39.06
CA ILE A 35 -0.72 0.75 40.13
C ILE A 35 -0.40 -0.10 41.36
N ASP A 36 0.85 -0.12 41.78
CA ASP A 36 1.27 -0.75 43.03
C ASP A 36 0.59 -0.02 44.20
N SER A 37 -0.29 -0.73 44.92
CA SER A 37 -1.06 -0.19 46.03
C SER A 37 -0.23 0.19 47.25
N ASP A 38 1.03 -0.25 47.31
CA ASP A 38 1.94 -0.05 48.44
C ASP A 38 2.67 1.31 48.44
N ASN A 39 2.62 2.09 47.34
CA ASN A 39 3.37 3.35 47.23
C ASN A 39 2.66 4.42 46.38
N ILE A 40 1.35 4.62 46.60
CA ILE A 40 0.56 5.62 45.87
C ILE A 40 0.85 7.03 46.42
N ASP A 41 1.85 7.70 45.85
CA ASP A 41 2.02 9.14 45.98
C ASP A 41 1.09 9.89 45.01
N ARG A 42 0.56 11.05 45.44
CA ARG A 42 -0.36 11.85 44.64
C ARG A 42 0.31 12.38 43.37
N ASN A 43 1.61 12.73 43.43
CA ASN A 43 2.33 13.15 42.22
C ASN A 43 2.55 11.97 41.27
N CYS A 44 2.84 10.77 41.80
CA CYS A 44 2.94 9.56 40.97
C CYS A 44 1.62 9.27 40.25
N SER A 45 0.47 9.40 40.93
CA SER A 45 -0.85 9.20 40.30
C SER A 45 -1.12 10.18 39.15
N ALA A 46 -0.73 11.45 39.30
CA ALA A 46 -0.87 12.45 38.25
C ALA A 46 0.03 12.14 37.03
N ILE A 47 1.26 11.67 37.25
CA ILE A 47 2.17 11.26 36.18
C ILE A 47 1.61 10.05 35.43
N VAL A 48 1.14 9.03 36.15
CA VAL A 48 0.54 7.83 35.55
C VAL A 48 -0.70 8.18 34.75
N GLN A 49 -1.56 9.06 35.26
CA GLN A 49 -2.74 9.53 34.53
C GLN A 49 -2.37 10.22 33.22
N TYR A 50 -1.37 11.10 33.23
CA TYR A 50 -0.88 11.75 32.02
C TYR A 50 -0.34 10.73 31.01
N GLN A 51 0.49 9.78 31.48
CA GLN A 51 1.03 8.72 30.63
C GLN A 51 -0.07 7.84 30.03
N MET A 52 -1.10 7.48 30.80
CA MET A 52 -2.26 6.73 30.27
C MET A 52 -2.96 7.50 29.14
N GLN A 53 -3.13 8.82 29.28
CA GLN A 53 -3.74 9.63 28.22
C GLN A 53 -2.87 9.66 26.95
N THR A 54 -1.56 9.83 27.10
CA THR A 54 -0.61 9.82 25.98
C THR A 54 -0.59 8.48 25.26
N GLU A 55 -0.45 7.37 26.00
CA GLU A 55 -0.43 6.03 25.40
C GLU A 55 -1.78 5.68 24.73
N THR A 56 -2.91 6.16 25.28
CA THR A 56 -4.22 6.02 24.65
C THR A 56 -4.30 6.78 23.32
N ALA A 57 -3.80 8.01 23.27
CA ALA A 57 -3.77 8.81 22.04
C ALA A 57 -2.90 8.15 20.96
N HIS A 58 -1.72 7.61 21.35
CA HIS A 58 -0.86 6.85 20.44
C HIS A 58 -1.52 5.55 19.96
N LEU A 59 -2.25 4.84 20.81
CA LEU A 59 -2.98 3.64 20.43
C LEU A 59 -4.08 3.94 19.40
N ILE A 60 -4.83 5.03 19.59
CA ILE A 60 -5.83 5.48 18.61
C ILE A 60 -5.15 5.77 17.27
N ARG A 61 -4.03 6.50 17.29
CA ARG A 61 -3.27 6.82 16.08
C ARG A 61 -2.76 5.57 15.36
N ALA A 62 -2.23 4.60 16.09
CA ALA A 62 -1.84 3.31 15.50
C ALA A 62 -3.04 2.60 14.84
N GLY A 63 -4.24 2.69 15.44
CA GLY A 63 -5.47 2.22 14.84
C GLY A 63 -5.87 2.96 13.54
N GLU A 64 -5.69 4.27 13.49
CA GLU A 64 -5.89 5.08 12.28
C GLU A 64 -4.89 4.68 11.18
N ASP A 65 -3.62 4.43 11.54
CA ASP A 65 -2.59 3.98 10.60
C ASP A 65 -2.93 2.61 9.98
N VAL A 66 -3.52 1.68 10.75
CA VAL A 66 -4.08 0.42 10.21
C VAL A 66 -5.16 0.71 9.17
N GLN A 67 -6.09 1.62 9.46
CA GLN A 67 -7.17 1.95 8.53
C GLN A 67 -6.66 2.60 7.26
N ILE A 68 -5.64 3.47 7.36
CA ILE A 68 -4.95 4.06 6.21
C ILE A 68 -4.31 2.97 5.36
N LEU A 69 -3.61 2.01 5.98
CA LEU A 69 -2.99 0.91 5.26
C LEU A 69 -4.04 0.02 4.55
N VAL A 70 -5.16 -0.28 5.22
CA VAL A 70 -6.27 -1.02 4.60
C VAL A 70 -6.78 -0.29 3.36
N ARG A 71 -6.97 1.04 3.43
CA ARG A 71 -7.37 1.84 2.28
C ARG A 71 -6.32 1.75 1.16
N GLN A 72 -5.03 1.87 1.48
CA GLN A 72 -3.95 1.73 0.49
C GLN A 72 -3.97 0.36 -0.21
N LEU A 73 -4.22 -0.72 0.54
CA LEU A 73 -4.34 -2.07 -0.03
C LEU A 73 -5.59 -2.22 -0.91
N GLN A 74 -6.71 -1.62 -0.50
CA GLN A 74 -7.94 -1.59 -1.30
C GLN A 74 -7.74 -0.78 -2.59
N GLU A 75 -7.10 0.39 -2.51
CA GLU A 75 -6.78 1.22 -3.67
C GLU A 75 -5.85 0.47 -4.63
N MET A 76 -4.82 -0.20 -4.13
CA MET A 76 -3.93 -1.02 -4.95
C MET A 76 -4.66 -2.20 -5.60
N TRP A 77 -5.64 -2.80 -4.91
CA TRP A 77 -6.45 -3.87 -5.47
C TRP A 77 -7.43 -3.36 -6.54
N LEU A 78 -8.10 -2.24 -6.27
CA LEU A 78 -9.09 -1.63 -7.17
C LEU A 78 -8.45 -0.99 -8.41
N PHE A 79 -7.32 -0.33 -8.23
CA PHE A 79 -6.66 0.44 -9.29
C PHE A 79 -5.49 -0.31 -9.93
N GLY A 80 -4.95 -1.34 -9.28
CA GLY A 80 -3.89 -2.20 -9.82
C GLY A 80 -2.71 -1.44 -10.41
N GLN A 81 -1.90 -2.11 -11.24
CA GLN A 81 -1.38 -1.40 -12.41
C GLN A 81 -2.59 -1.08 -13.27
N LEU A 82 -2.69 0.12 -13.85
CA LEU A 82 -3.69 0.42 -14.90
C LEU A 82 -3.55 -0.61 -16.04
N ASN A 83 -4.18 -1.76 -15.90
CA ASN A 83 -4.52 -2.66 -16.99
C ASN A 83 -5.93 -2.29 -17.47
N THR A 84 -6.27 -1.00 -17.41
CA THR A 84 -7.43 -0.40 -18.08
C THR A 84 -7.13 -0.12 -19.55
N ILE A 85 -5.95 -0.52 -20.03
CA ILE A 85 -5.65 -0.73 -21.44
C ILE A 85 -5.28 -2.21 -21.60
N GLY A 86 -6.21 -3.12 -21.30
CA GLY A 86 -6.31 -4.27 -22.21
C GLY A 86 -6.45 -3.67 -23.60
N GLU A 87 -5.61 -4.11 -24.56
CA GLU A 87 -5.48 -3.57 -25.92
C GLU A 87 -6.62 -2.60 -26.26
N SER A 88 -6.36 -1.30 -26.12
CA SER A 88 -7.36 -0.30 -26.49
C SER A 88 -7.89 -0.68 -27.87
N GLU A 89 -9.18 -0.50 -28.14
CA GLU A 89 -9.73 -0.70 -29.48
C GLU A 89 -8.88 0.06 -30.54
N ALA A 90 -8.26 1.18 -30.13
CA ALA A 90 -7.28 1.91 -30.93
C ALA A 90 -5.96 1.16 -31.20
N HIS A 91 -5.47 0.34 -30.26
CA HIS A 91 -4.29 -0.51 -30.44
C HIS A 91 -4.60 -1.68 -31.38
N HIS A 92 -5.74 -2.34 -31.22
CA HIS A 92 -6.17 -3.40 -32.14
C HIS A 92 -6.40 -2.85 -33.56
N GLN A 93 -7.00 -1.67 -33.67
CA GLN A 93 -7.17 -0.99 -34.96
C GLN A 93 -5.84 -0.55 -35.57
N ALA A 94 -4.86 -0.14 -34.75
CA ALA A 94 -3.53 0.23 -35.22
C ALA A 94 -2.75 -0.99 -35.73
N ASP A 95 -2.80 -2.12 -35.02
CA ASP A 95 -2.14 -3.36 -35.44
C ASP A 95 -2.78 -3.93 -36.71
N GLU A 96 -4.11 -3.96 -36.81
CA GLU A 96 -4.79 -4.35 -38.06
C GLU A 96 -4.42 -3.45 -39.25
N ASN A 97 -4.31 -2.14 -39.02
CA ASN A 97 -3.96 -1.20 -40.07
C ASN A 97 -2.49 -1.36 -40.47
N ALA A 98 -1.59 -1.61 -39.52
CA ALA A 98 -0.19 -1.91 -39.78
C ALA A 98 -0.03 -3.18 -40.62
N GLU A 99 -0.80 -4.23 -40.32
CA GLU A 99 -0.80 -5.48 -41.09
C GLU A 99 -1.30 -5.27 -42.53
N LYS A 100 -2.41 -4.53 -42.71
CA LYS A 100 -2.93 -4.17 -44.04
C LYS A 100 -1.93 -3.35 -44.85
N VAL A 101 -1.25 -2.38 -44.21
CA VAL A 101 -0.22 -1.56 -44.86
C VAL A 101 0.97 -2.43 -45.27
N SER A 102 1.41 -3.36 -44.41
CA SER A 102 2.50 -4.29 -44.75
C SER A 102 2.17 -5.13 -45.98
N GLN A 103 0.97 -5.71 -46.05
CA GLN A 103 0.53 -6.52 -47.20
C GLN A 103 0.41 -5.69 -48.48
N LEU A 104 -0.02 -4.43 -48.38
CA LEU A 104 -0.06 -3.50 -49.51
C LEU A 104 1.35 -3.19 -50.01
N LEU A 105 2.28 -2.88 -49.12
CA LEU A 105 3.68 -2.60 -49.46
C LEU A 105 4.35 -3.80 -50.14
N GLU A 106 4.11 -5.02 -49.64
CA GLU A 106 4.65 -6.26 -50.23
C GLU A 106 4.15 -6.45 -51.67
N LYS A 107 2.84 -6.27 -51.91
CA LYS A 107 2.26 -6.32 -53.26
C LYS A 107 2.83 -5.23 -54.18
N PHE A 108 3.06 -4.03 -53.67
CA PHE A 108 3.67 -2.94 -54.45
C PHE A 108 5.12 -3.27 -54.82
N THR A 109 5.90 -3.84 -53.90
CA THR A 109 7.28 -4.26 -54.19
C THR A 109 7.34 -5.42 -55.19
N ASP A 110 6.40 -6.36 -55.13
CA ASP A 110 6.31 -7.47 -56.09
C ASP A 110 5.90 -6.99 -57.49
N THR A 111 4.99 -6.00 -57.59
CA THR A 111 4.64 -5.38 -58.89
C THR A 111 5.73 -4.46 -59.45
N CYS A 112 6.75 -4.13 -58.65
CA CYS A 112 7.89 -3.30 -59.05
C CYS A 112 9.19 -4.11 -59.19
N GLN A 113 9.10 -5.41 -59.52
CA GLN A 113 10.23 -6.13 -60.08
C GLN A 113 10.48 -5.65 -61.51
N PRO A 114 11.66 -5.08 -61.84
CA PRO A 114 11.98 -4.73 -63.21
C PRO A 114 12.14 -6.02 -64.04
N LEU A 115 11.58 -5.99 -65.25
CA LEU A 115 11.82 -6.97 -66.32
C LEU A 115 13.32 -7.13 -66.61
#